data_AF-A0A6N8KVN7-F1
#
_entry.id   AF-A0A6N8KVN7-F1
#
_cell.length_a   1.000
_cell.length_b   1.000
_cell.length_c   1.000
_cell.angle_alpha   90.00
_cell.angle_beta   90.00
_cell.angle_gamma   90.00
#
_symmetry.space_group_name_H-M   'P 1'
#
loop_
_entity.id
_entity.type
_entity.pdbx_description
1 polymer ?
#
loop_
_entity_poly.entity_id
_entity_poly.type
_entity_poly.pdbx_seq_one_letter_code
_entity_poly.pdbx_strand_id
1 'polypeptide(L)'
;MYEVVIKYKNRKTLKVLAVLGEFLGFTIAIPDKKHKDKMYYINCIQILQGDGKIDIKDINAIFTGKDIDAKNLRKSAWQRKK
;
A
#
# COMPACT_ATOMS: atom_id res chain seq x y z
N MET A 1 -12.38 -3.04 27.98
CA MET A 1 -13.28 -2.14 27.21
C MET A 1 -14.05 -3.02 26.24
N TYR A 2 -15.38 -3.04 26.31
CA TYR A 2 -16.21 -3.88 25.45
C TYR A 2 -16.46 -3.15 24.13
N GLU A 3 -16.04 -3.73 23.01
CA GLU A 3 -16.23 -3.16 21.67
C GLU A 3 -17.38 -3.88 20.96
N VAL A 4 -18.37 -3.12 20.48
CA VAL A 4 -19.52 -3.67 19.75
C VAL A 4 -19.34 -3.39 18.26
N VAL A 5 -19.16 -4.45 17.47
CA VAL A 5 -19.02 -4.34 16.01
C VAL A 5 -20.38 -4.53 15.35
N ILE A 6 -20.98 -3.43 14.87
CA ILE A 6 -22.26 -3.46 14.16
C ILE A 6 -22.02 -3.46 12.65
N LYS A 7 -22.47 -4.52 11.97
CA LYS A 7 -22.34 -4.66 10.51
C LYS A 7 -23.61 -4.18 9.82
N TYR A 8 -23.47 -3.26 8.87
CA TYR A 8 -24.59 -2.72 8.09
C TYR A 8 -24.52 -3.21 6.65
N LYS A 9 -25.67 -3.60 6.09
CA LYS A 9 -25.78 -4.04 4.68
C LYS A 9 -25.64 -2.87 3.69
N ASN A 10 -26.12 -1.68 4.05
CA ASN A 10 -26.12 -0.50 3.19
C ASN A 10 -25.09 0.54 3.64
N ARG A 11 -24.17 0.89 2.73
CA ARG A 11 -23.12 1.88 2.97
C ARG A 11 -23.66 3.31 3.15
N LYS A 12 -24.80 3.66 2.55
CA LYS A 12 -25.45 4.97 2.73
C LYS A 12 -25.91 5.14 4.18
N THR A 13 -26.54 4.12 4.74
CA THR A 13 -26.99 4.11 6.14
C THR A 13 -25.82 4.26 7.11
N LEU A 14 -24.70 3.57 6.87
CA LEU A 14 -23.49 3.69 7.69
C LEU A 14 -22.93 5.12 7.71
N LYS A 15 -22.95 5.82 6.56
CA LYS A 15 -22.51 7.22 6.50
C LYS A 15 -23.39 8.15 7.34
N VAL A 16 -24.71 7.98 7.27
CA VAL A 16 -25.64 8.79 8.07
C VAL A 16 -25.41 8.55 9.57
N LEU A 17 -25.19 7.29 9.96
CA LEU A 17 -24.89 6.94 11.35
C LEU A 17 -23.55 7.51 11.82
N ALA A 18 -22.54 7.55 10.95
CA ALA A 18 -21.26 8.17 11.26
C ALA A 18 -21.41 9.65 11.60
N VAL A 19 -22.20 10.38 10.80
CA VAL A 19 -22.50 11.80 11.04
C VAL A 19 -23.29 12.01 12.33
N LEU A 20 -24.28 11.16 12.61
CA LEU A 20 -25.03 11.23 13.88
C LEU A 20 -24.14 10.93 15.10
N GLY A 21 -23.15 10.05 14.96
CA GLY A 21 -22.18 9.74 16.00
C GLY A 21 -21.35 10.95 16.46
N GLU A 22 -21.04 11.87 15.54
CA GLU A 22 -20.32 13.12 15.86
C GLU A 22 -21.11 13.99 16.85
N PHE A 23 -22.44 14.06 16.71
CA PHE A 23 -23.31 14.83 17.61
C PHE A 23 -23.55 14.15 18.95
N LEU A 24 -23.47 12.82 18.99
CA LEU A 24 -23.73 12.02 20.19
C LEU A 24 -22.47 11.74 21.02
N GLY A 25 -21.29 12.20 20.56
CA GLY A 25 -20.03 12.05 21.27
C GLY A 25 -19.44 10.63 21.22
N PHE A 26 -19.85 9.81 20.24
CA PHE A 26 -19.28 8.47 20.06
C PHE A 26 -18.14 8.49 19.05
N THR A 27 -17.02 7.85 19.39
CA THR A 27 -15.89 7.67 18.46
C THR A 27 -16.13 6.43 17.60
N ILE A 28 -16.27 6.61 16.29
CA ILE A 28 -16.48 5.51 15.35
C ILE A 28 -15.15 5.20 14.67
N ALA A 29 -14.55 4.06 15.01
CA ALA A 29 -13.42 3.52 14.27
C ALA A 29 -13.92 2.84 12.99
N ILE A 30 -13.87 3.55 11.86
CA ILE A 30 -14.08 2.93 10.56
C ILE A 30 -12.76 2.26 10.18
N PRO A 31 -12.68 0.92 10.11
CA PRO A 31 -11.46 0.27 9.65
C PRO A 31 -11.19 0.76 8.23
N ASP A 32 -10.00 1.31 8.02
CA ASP A 32 -9.55 1.69 6.69
C ASP A 32 -9.79 0.51 5.75
N LYS A 33 -10.38 0.80 4.59
CA LYS A 33 -10.51 -0.21 3.55
C LYS A 33 -9.12 -0.80 3.37
N LYS A 34 -8.95 -2.09 3.69
CA LYS A 34 -7.79 -2.86 3.25
C LYS A 34 -7.59 -2.48 1.80
N HIS A 35 -6.51 -1.75 1.51
CA HIS A 35 -6.14 -1.45 0.15
C HIS A 35 -6.15 -2.81 -0.54
N LYS A 36 -6.98 -2.96 -1.58
CA LYS A 36 -6.87 -4.14 -2.42
C LYS A 36 -5.47 -4.04 -3.00
N ASP A 37 -4.54 -4.81 -2.45
CA ASP A 37 -3.18 -4.91 -2.97
C ASP A 37 -3.32 -5.15 -4.47
N LYS A 38 -2.87 -4.18 -5.26
CA LYS A 38 -2.95 -4.31 -6.70
C LYS A 38 -1.98 -5.42 -7.08
N MET A 39 -2.53 -6.57 -7.46
CA MET A 39 -1.78 -7.69 -7.98
C MET A 39 -1.52 -7.46 -9.47
N TYR A 40 -0.26 -7.61 -9.86
CA TYR A 40 0.17 -7.56 -11.24
C TYR A 40 0.94 -8.82 -11.59
N TYR A 41 0.87 -9.24 -12.86
CA TYR A 41 1.67 -10.34 -13.36
C TYR A 41 2.76 -9.79 -14.28
N ILE A 42 4.01 -10.16 -14.00
CA ILE A 42 5.13 -9.96 -14.92
C ILE A 42 5.70 -11.34 -15.23
N ASN A 43 5.68 -11.75 -16.50
CA ASN A 43 6.18 -13.06 -16.95
C ASN A 43 5.57 -14.25 -16.18
N CYS A 44 4.24 -14.23 -15.97
CA CYS A 44 3.52 -15.24 -15.18
C CYS A 44 3.88 -15.30 -13.69
N ILE A 45 4.73 -14.40 -13.20
CA ILE A 45 5.06 -14.26 -11.78
C ILE A 45 4.12 -13.24 -11.17
N GLN A 46 3.46 -13.63 -10.08
CA GLN A 46 2.58 -12.75 -9.33
C GLN A 46 3.38 -11.76 -8.50
N ILE A 47 3.10 -10.48 -8.66
CA ILE A 47 3.74 -9.38 -7.95
C ILE A 47 2.66 -8.62 -7.18
N LEU A 48 2.90 -8.49 -5.88
CA LEU A 48 2.10 -7.65 -4.99
C LEU A 48 2.69 -6.24 -4.99
N GLN A 49 1.84 -5.22 -5.17
CA GLN A 49 2.27 -3.85 -4.99
C GLN A 49 2.63 -3.62 -3.51
N GLY A 50 3.90 -3.35 -3.24
CA GLY A 50 4.36 -2.97 -1.90
C GLY A 50 3.86 -1.58 -1.48
N ASP A 51 3.83 -1.32 -0.18
CA ASP A 51 3.49 -0.02 0.36
C ASP A 51 4.60 1.00 0.00
N GLY A 52 4.23 2.06 -0.73
CA GLY A 52 5.15 3.10 -1.17
C GLY A 52 5.66 4.01 -0.04
N LYS A 53 5.16 3.85 1.19
CA LYS A 53 5.67 4.54 2.38
C LYS A 53 6.83 3.83 3.05
N ILE A 54 7.16 2.60 2.63
CA ILE A 54 8.27 1.85 3.19
C ILE A 54 9.60 2.48 2.75
N ASP A 55 10.45 2.82 3.71
CA ASP A 55 11.80 3.31 3.43
C ASP A 55 12.65 2.14 2.90
N ILE A 56 13.10 2.28 1.65
CA ILE A 56 13.90 1.28 0.93
C ILE A 56 15.38 1.65 0.87
N LYS A 57 15.82 2.70 1.57
CA LYS A 57 17.23 3.15 1.56
C LYS A 57 18.19 2.06 2.01
N ASP A 58 17.87 1.38 3.11
CA ASP A 58 18.74 0.33 3.66
C ASP A 58 18.79 -0.91 2.74
N ILE A 59 17.67 -1.25 2.11
CA ILE A 59 17.57 -2.32 1.12
C ILE A 59 18.44 -1.99 -0.11
N ASN A 60 18.40 -0.75 -0.60
CA ASN A 60 19.22 -0.33 -1.74
C ASN A 60 20.71 -0.49 -1.45
N ALA A 61 21.17 -0.13 -0.24
CA ALA A 61 22.56 -0.31 0.17
C ALA A 61 22.97 -1.80 0.14
N ILE A 62 22.10 -2.69 0.63
CA ILE A 62 22.36 -4.14 0.68
C ILE A 62 22.41 -4.76 -0.72
N PHE A 63 21.42 -4.46 -1.58
CA PHE A 63 21.28 -5.13 -2.87
C PHE A 63 22.17 -4.56 -3.98
N THR A 64 22.54 -3.28 -3.91
CA THR A 64 23.37 -2.65 -4.96
C THR A 64 24.83 -2.51 -4.55
N GLY A 65 25.15 -2.44 -3.25
CA GLY A 65 26.51 -2.26 -2.70
C GLY A 65 27.28 -1.02 -3.21
N LYS A 66 26.73 -0.30 -4.19
CA LYS A 66 27.35 0.77 -4.97
C LYS A 66 26.39 1.92 -5.30
N ASP A 67 25.17 1.90 -4.75
CA ASP A 67 24.13 2.91 -5.02
C ASP A 67 23.86 3.11 -6.53
N ILE A 68 23.98 2.02 -7.31
CA ILE A 68 23.82 2.08 -8.75
C ILE A 68 22.36 1.79 -9.09
N ASP A 69 21.69 2.78 -9.66
CA ASP A 69 20.37 2.61 -10.24
C ASP A 69 20.39 1.52 -11.34
N ALA A 70 19.52 0.52 -11.20
CA ALA A 70 19.36 -0.56 -12.16
C ALA A 70 19.08 -0.06 -13.59
N LYS A 71 18.44 1.11 -13.74
CA LYS A 71 18.24 1.75 -15.05
C LYS A 71 19.56 2.16 -15.70
N ASN A 72 20.48 2.72 -14.91
CA ASN A 72 21.80 3.13 -15.38
C ASN A 72 22.68 1.92 -15.69
N LEU A 73 22.62 0.87 -14.86
CA LEU A 73 23.35 -0.38 -15.11
C LEU A 73 22.98 -1.03 -16.45
N ARG A 74 21.67 -1.09 -16.77
CA ARG A 74 21.19 -1.62 -18.06
C ARG A 74 21.70 -0.81 -19.24
N LYS A 75 21.77 0.53 -19.10
CA LYS A 75 22.30 1.40 -20.15
C LYS A 75 23.80 1.22 -20.34
N SER A 76 24.58 1.15 -19.26
CA SER A 76 26.04 1.04 -19.34
C SER A 76 26.50 -0.36 -19.77
N ALA A 77 25.85 -1.42 -19.30
CA ALA A 77 26.23 -2.80 -19.61
C ALA A 77 25.94 -3.19 -21.06
N TRP A 78 24.98 -2.54 -21.73
CA TRP A 78 24.61 -2.81 -23.12
C TRP A 78 25.30 -1.90 -24.14
N GLN A 79 26.29 -1.09 -23.73
CA GLN A 79 27.13 -0.40 -24.70
C GLN A 79 28.10 -1.39 -25.34
N ARG A 80 27.98 -1.61 -26.65
CA ARG A 80 29.05 -2.28 -27.41
C ARG A 80 30.28 -1.37 -27.37
N LYS A 81 31.41 -1.91 -26.94
CA LYS A 81 32.71 -1.23 -27.15
C LYS A 81 32.88 -1.03 -28.65
N LYS A 82 33.13 0.22 -29.05
CA LYS A 82 33.61 0.54 -30.40
C LYS A 82 35.03 0.00 -30.57
#